data_AF-A0A0Q4L5E3-F1
#
_entry.id   AF-A0A0Q4L5E3-F1
#
_cell.length_a   1.000
_cell.length_b   1.000
_cell.length_c   1.000
_cell.angle_alpha   90.00
_cell.angle_beta   90.00
_cell.angle_gamma   90.00
#
_symmetry.space_group_name_H-M   'P 1'
#
loop_
_entity.id
_entity.type
_entity.pdbx_description
1 polymer ?
#
loop_
_entity_poly.entity_id
_entity_poly.type
_entity_poly.pdbx_seq_one_letter_code
_entity_poly.pdbx_strand_id
1 'polypeptide(L)'
;MDAAFEDINLLVAEALRALNARLASPTAAISVELPPVQEIQERFMGLERAGEELNEICEQHSDLVDNFVQHQRRARDAIRRHFAIESSQAFKNHVDVIASAHEAERVAREHIHELESELADLRSKIRQHGPAAEKINALVASYLGHNELSVVAVGEGYELHRHGSLVKGEPSEGEKTAIAICYFLSSLEAEDRKLKDLIVVVDDPVSSLDTKAMNYACSLIRNRLSGASQVIVLTHNHHCMNELKKAWKGASRGDQPAATLKFIDVRIPSDTGLRTSTIVRLPNHLRDYDSEYHFLFEKVITFSAAGDIHYDYTFMMPNVLRRVLEIFLAFKTPRDGNISDKLGTLCKRNSDLDPSRLNALERLSQIESHSDNLDDLISQSAMTIEESQAACAALLDLMRTVDPHHLADMRKHCAP
;
A
#
# COMPACT_ATOMS: atom_id res chain seq x y z
N MET A 1 73.32 -73.23 -41.80
CA MET A 1 72.63 -74.51 -42.06
C MET A 1 73.30 -75.27 -43.20
N ASP A 2 73.46 -74.68 -44.39
CA ASP A 2 74.03 -75.36 -45.57
C ASP A 2 75.40 -76.01 -45.33
N ALA A 3 76.36 -75.28 -44.74
CA ALA A 3 77.69 -75.82 -44.45
C ALA A 3 77.66 -76.99 -43.43
N ALA A 4 76.74 -76.95 -42.45
CA ALA A 4 76.58 -78.03 -41.48
C ALA A 4 75.86 -79.26 -42.08
N PHE A 5 74.97 -79.03 -43.04
CA PHE A 5 74.25 -80.09 -43.77
C PHE A 5 75.15 -80.79 -44.79
N GLU A 6 75.99 -80.05 -45.52
CA GLU A 6 77.01 -80.63 -46.40
C GLU A 6 78.02 -81.48 -45.62
N ASP A 7 78.49 -80.98 -44.47
CA ASP A 7 79.44 -81.71 -43.62
C ASP A 7 78.86 -83.04 -43.12
N ILE A 8 77.60 -83.06 -42.69
CA ILE A 8 76.92 -84.30 -42.26
C ILE A 8 76.59 -85.22 -43.42
N ASN A 9 76.22 -84.69 -44.59
CA ASN A 9 75.95 -85.51 -45.77
C ASN A 9 77.18 -86.31 -46.22
N LEU A 10 78.38 -85.73 -46.10
CA LEU A 10 79.63 -86.44 -46.37
C LEU A 10 79.81 -87.63 -45.41
N LEU A 11 79.50 -87.44 -44.12
CA LEU A 11 79.56 -88.51 -43.11
C LEU A 11 78.53 -89.62 -43.39
N VAL A 12 77.29 -89.25 -43.75
CA VAL A 12 76.22 -90.21 -44.06
C VAL A 12 76.52 -90.98 -45.35
N ALA A 13 77.05 -90.32 -46.38
CA ALA A 13 77.44 -90.96 -47.62
C ALA A 13 78.56 -92.00 -47.39
N GLU A 14 79.53 -91.68 -46.56
CA GLU A 14 80.62 -92.59 -46.21
C GLU A 14 80.12 -93.78 -45.38
N ALA A 15 79.21 -93.56 -44.42
CA ALA A 15 78.56 -94.62 -43.67
C ALA A 15 77.73 -95.57 -44.59
N LEU A 16 76.97 -95.01 -45.53
CA LEU A 16 76.20 -95.79 -46.51
C LEU A 16 77.10 -96.58 -47.45
N ARG A 17 78.21 -95.99 -47.90
CA ARG A 17 79.22 -96.67 -48.72
C ARG A 17 79.76 -97.90 -47.98
N ALA A 18 80.14 -97.73 -46.71
CA ALA A 18 80.64 -98.81 -45.88
C ALA A 18 79.60 -99.92 -45.65
N LEU A 19 78.35 -99.55 -45.35
CA LEU A 19 77.26 -100.52 -45.13
C LEU A 19 76.91 -101.31 -46.40
N ASN A 20 76.83 -100.64 -47.55
CA ASN A 20 76.57 -101.31 -48.83
C ASN A 20 77.70 -102.26 -49.22
N ALA A 21 78.96 -101.87 -48.98
CA ALA A 21 80.10 -102.74 -49.19
C ALA A 21 80.05 -103.99 -48.27
N ARG A 22 79.59 -103.83 -47.02
CA ARG A 22 79.42 -104.96 -46.07
C ARG A 22 78.31 -105.89 -46.49
N LEU A 23 77.23 -105.35 -47.04
CA LEU A 23 76.10 -106.13 -47.55
C LEU A 23 76.49 -106.97 -48.78
N ALA A 24 77.30 -106.40 -49.67
CA ALA A 24 77.79 -107.10 -50.87
C ALA A 24 78.84 -108.17 -50.55
N SER A 25 79.56 -108.08 -49.43
CA SER A 25 80.61 -109.03 -49.04
C SER A 25 80.70 -109.19 -47.51
N PRO A 26 79.84 -110.05 -46.91
CA PRO A 26 79.61 -110.08 -45.46
C PRO A 26 80.81 -110.47 -44.59
N THR A 27 81.76 -111.22 -45.14
CA THR A 27 82.91 -111.78 -44.40
C THR A 27 84.21 -111.01 -44.62
N ALA A 28 84.26 -110.05 -45.56
CA ALA A 28 85.46 -109.27 -45.84
C ALA A 28 85.61 -108.10 -44.85
N ALA A 29 86.83 -107.87 -44.35
CA ALA A 29 87.12 -106.70 -43.52
C ALA A 29 86.96 -105.41 -44.35
N ILE A 30 86.21 -104.44 -43.82
CA ILE A 30 85.92 -103.17 -44.50
C ILE A 30 86.50 -102.04 -43.65
N SER A 31 87.27 -101.16 -44.29
CA SER A 31 87.76 -99.93 -43.66
C SER A 31 86.66 -98.87 -43.73
N VAL A 32 86.38 -98.24 -42.59
CA VAL A 32 85.38 -97.17 -42.45
C VAL A 32 86.12 -95.91 -42.03
N GLU A 33 86.14 -94.89 -42.89
CA GLU A 33 86.84 -93.62 -42.64
C GLU A 33 85.88 -92.61 -42.00
N LEU A 34 85.23 -93.00 -40.92
CA LEU A 34 84.39 -92.12 -40.12
C LEU A 34 85.18 -91.58 -38.92
N PRO A 35 85.04 -90.27 -38.59
CA PRO A 35 85.65 -89.71 -37.40
C PRO A 35 85.09 -90.36 -36.12
N PRO A 36 85.74 -90.15 -34.95
CA PRO A 36 85.27 -90.70 -33.69
C PRO A 36 83.81 -90.35 -33.41
N VAL A 37 83.07 -91.28 -32.80
CA VAL A 37 81.64 -91.15 -32.52
C VAL A 37 81.29 -89.83 -31.82
N GLN A 38 82.15 -89.36 -30.92
CA GLN A 38 81.97 -88.12 -30.17
C GLN A 38 82.00 -86.88 -31.09
N GLU A 39 82.90 -86.85 -32.07
CA GLU A 39 83.00 -85.76 -33.03
C GLU A 39 81.82 -85.76 -34.02
N ILE A 40 81.35 -86.95 -34.42
CA ILE A 40 80.12 -87.08 -35.21
C ILE A 40 78.93 -86.54 -34.41
N GLN A 41 78.79 -86.91 -33.14
CA GLN A 41 77.70 -86.43 -32.28
C GLN A 41 77.70 -84.91 -32.13
N GLU A 42 78.86 -84.28 -31.92
CA GLU A 42 78.98 -82.83 -31.84
C GLU A 42 78.57 -82.12 -33.14
N ARG A 43 78.97 -82.67 -34.30
CA ARG A 43 78.57 -82.13 -35.61
C ARG A 43 77.06 -82.24 -35.83
N PHE A 44 76.46 -83.38 -35.50
CA PHE A 44 75.00 -83.57 -35.56
C PHE A 44 74.25 -82.63 -34.61
N MET A 45 74.72 -82.45 -33.36
CA MET A 45 74.16 -81.47 -32.43
C MET A 45 74.28 -80.03 -32.95
N GLY A 46 75.37 -79.71 -33.66
CA GLY A 46 75.56 -78.41 -34.31
C GLY A 46 74.53 -78.15 -35.42
N LEU A 47 74.22 -79.18 -36.23
CA LEU A 47 73.16 -79.09 -37.23
C LEU A 47 71.77 -78.99 -36.58
N GLU A 48 71.50 -79.76 -35.52
CA GLU A 48 70.25 -79.68 -34.78
C GLU A 48 70.01 -78.27 -34.23
N ARG A 49 71.01 -77.67 -33.57
CA ARG A 49 70.91 -76.28 -33.05
C ARG A 49 70.70 -75.26 -34.17
N ALA A 50 71.43 -75.38 -35.28
CA ALA A 50 71.22 -74.51 -36.44
C ALA A 50 69.82 -74.68 -37.05
N GLY A 51 69.25 -75.89 -36.93
CA GLY A 51 67.85 -76.19 -37.22
C GLY A 51 66.88 -75.49 -36.29
N GLU A 52 67.10 -75.57 -34.99
CA GLU A 52 66.28 -74.93 -33.96
C GLU A 52 66.27 -73.41 -34.10
N GLU A 53 67.43 -72.76 -34.28
CA GLU A 53 67.52 -71.30 -34.44
C GLU A 53 66.76 -70.81 -35.69
N LEU A 54 66.86 -71.54 -36.81
CA LEU A 54 66.09 -71.22 -38.01
C LEU A 54 64.59 -71.43 -37.76
N ASN A 55 64.23 -72.52 -37.07
CA ASN A 55 62.84 -72.80 -36.72
C ASN A 55 62.26 -71.71 -35.81
N GLU A 56 63.00 -71.17 -34.84
CA GLU A 56 62.53 -70.05 -34.00
C GLU A 56 62.23 -68.80 -34.85
N ILE A 57 63.10 -68.48 -35.81
CA ILE A 57 62.87 -67.34 -36.73
C ILE A 57 61.65 -67.62 -37.61
N CYS A 58 61.51 -68.84 -38.12
CA CYS A 58 60.35 -69.26 -38.89
C CYS A 58 59.07 -69.20 -38.05
N GLU A 59 59.11 -69.61 -36.78
CA GLU A 59 57.98 -69.53 -35.86
C GLU A 59 57.60 -68.09 -35.55
N GLN A 60 58.57 -67.19 -35.33
CA GLN A 60 58.29 -65.76 -35.14
C GLN A 60 57.69 -65.13 -36.40
N HIS A 61 58.21 -65.49 -37.58
CA HIS A 61 57.66 -65.00 -38.84
C HIS A 61 56.25 -65.57 -39.09
N SER A 62 56.05 -66.86 -38.86
CA SER A 62 54.75 -67.52 -38.94
C SER A 62 53.76 -66.92 -37.96
N ASP A 63 54.13 -66.64 -36.71
CA ASP A 63 53.25 -65.94 -35.76
C ASP A 63 52.89 -64.54 -36.26
N LEU A 64 53.86 -63.78 -36.78
CA LEU A 64 53.61 -62.45 -37.34
C LEU A 64 52.69 -62.49 -38.56
N VAL A 65 52.76 -63.52 -39.39
CA VAL A 65 51.95 -63.69 -40.61
C VAL A 65 50.58 -64.26 -40.27
N ASP A 66 50.53 -65.40 -39.58
CA ASP A 66 49.31 -66.13 -39.24
C ASP A 66 48.43 -65.33 -38.26
N ASN A 67 49.07 -64.63 -37.30
CA ASN A 67 48.37 -63.79 -36.32
C ASN A 67 48.48 -62.30 -36.64
N PHE A 68 48.82 -61.91 -37.89
CA PHE A 68 48.97 -60.52 -38.31
C PHE A 68 47.76 -59.64 -37.92
N VAL A 69 46.55 -60.15 -38.18
CA VAL A 69 45.29 -59.44 -37.85
C VAL A 69 45.16 -59.24 -36.34
N GLN A 70 45.58 -60.22 -35.53
CA GLN A 70 45.51 -60.13 -34.08
C GLN A 70 46.53 -59.12 -33.52
N HIS A 71 47.76 -59.14 -34.04
CA HIS A 71 48.80 -58.15 -33.70
C HIS A 71 48.37 -56.74 -34.07
N GLN A 72 47.84 -56.55 -35.29
CA GLN A 72 47.27 -55.27 -35.72
C GLN A 72 46.13 -54.80 -34.81
N ARG A 73 45.23 -55.71 -34.42
CA ARG A 73 44.11 -55.39 -33.53
C ARG A 73 44.61 -54.97 -32.15
N ARG A 74 45.56 -55.70 -31.56
CA ARG A 74 46.17 -55.34 -30.26
C ARG A 74 46.84 -53.97 -30.31
N ALA A 75 47.61 -53.68 -31.36
CA ALA A 75 48.25 -52.38 -31.53
C ALA A 75 47.22 -51.26 -31.68
N ARG A 76 46.17 -51.44 -32.51
CA ARG A 76 45.07 -50.48 -32.64
C ARG A 76 44.35 -50.24 -31.32
N ASP A 77 44.08 -51.29 -30.56
CA ASP A 77 43.41 -51.18 -29.27
C ASP A 77 44.29 -50.51 -28.21
N ALA A 78 45.60 -50.74 -28.24
CA ALA A 78 46.56 -50.04 -27.37
C ALA A 78 46.55 -48.52 -27.63
N ILE A 79 46.58 -48.11 -28.91
CA ILE A 79 46.50 -46.69 -29.30
C ILE A 79 45.17 -46.08 -28.86
N ARG A 80 44.05 -46.78 -29.10
CA ARG A 80 42.71 -46.32 -28.67
C ARG A 80 42.64 -46.14 -27.15
N ARG A 81 43.18 -47.08 -26.37
CA ARG A 81 43.22 -46.99 -24.91
C ARG A 81 44.06 -45.82 -24.43
N HIS A 82 45.20 -45.56 -25.06
CA HIS A 82 46.04 -44.41 -24.73
C HIS A 82 45.27 -43.09 -24.85
N PHE A 83 44.67 -42.83 -26.01
CA PHE A 83 43.87 -41.61 -26.22
C PHE A 83 42.61 -41.54 -25.35
N ALA A 84 41.99 -42.68 -25.06
CA ALA A 84 40.84 -42.74 -24.14
C ALA A 84 41.22 -42.35 -22.71
N ILE A 85 42.41 -42.77 -22.23
CA ILE A 85 42.92 -42.41 -20.91
C ILE A 85 43.35 -40.95 -20.88
N GLU A 86 44.09 -40.48 -21.89
CA GLU A 86 44.54 -39.09 -22.00
C GLU A 86 43.35 -38.11 -21.96
N SER A 87 42.26 -38.46 -22.65
CA SER A 87 41.05 -37.63 -22.72
C SER A 87 40.07 -37.85 -21.56
N SER A 88 40.31 -38.84 -20.69
CA SER A 88 39.34 -39.27 -19.67
C SER A 88 39.01 -38.17 -18.66
N GLN A 89 40.02 -37.42 -18.22
CA GLN A 89 39.83 -36.34 -17.26
C GLN A 89 39.05 -35.18 -17.86
N ALA A 90 39.36 -34.81 -19.12
CA ALA A 90 38.63 -33.77 -19.84
C ALA A 90 37.17 -34.16 -20.07
N PHE A 91 36.92 -35.42 -20.47
CA PHE A 91 35.56 -35.95 -20.63
C PHE A 91 34.79 -35.91 -19.31
N LYS A 92 35.40 -36.36 -18.21
CA LYS A 92 34.76 -36.31 -16.88
C LYS A 92 34.42 -34.88 -16.46
N ASN A 93 35.35 -33.93 -16.64
CA ASN A 93 35.10 -32.51 -16.35
C ASN A 93 33.93 -31.96 -17.17
N HIS A 94 33.83 -32.30 -18.47
CA HIS A 94 32.70 -31.87 -19.30
C HIS A 94 31.36 -32.48 -18.84
N VAL A 95 31.34 -33.75 -18.44
CA VAL A 95 30.15 -34.40 -17.89
C VAL A 95 29.71 -33.72 -16.59
N ASP A 96 30.65 -33.40 -15.70
CA ASP A 96 30.36 -32.72 -14.43
C ASP A 96 29.83 -31.29 -14.67
N VAL A 97 30.40 -30.55 -15.64
CA VAL A 97 29.91 -29.22 -16.04
C VAL A 97 28.50 -29.29 -16.62
N ILE A 98 28.21 -30.26 -17.48
CA ILE A 98 26.88 -30.45 -18.06
C ILE A 98 25.86 -30.79 -16.97
N ALA A 99 26.22 -31.68 -16.03
CA ALA A 99 25.35 -32.03 -14.91
C ALA A 99 25.04 -30.80 -14.04
N SER A 100 26.06 -30.00 -13.71
CA SER A 100 25.88 -28.77 -12.94
C SER A 100 25.03 -27.73 -13.69
N ALA A 101 25.20 -27.60 -15.01
CA ALA A 101 24.42 -26.67 -15.83
C ALA A 101 22.96 -27.08 -15.92
N HIS A 102 22.67 -28.38 -16.08
CA HIS A 102 21.29 -28.90 -16.07
C HIS A 102 20.60 -28.69 -14.73
N GLU A 103 21.32 -28.88 -13.63
CA GLU A 103 20.75 -28.64 -12.30
C GLU A 103 20.46 -27.15 -12.08
N ALA A 104 21.36 -26.25 -12.52
CA ALA A 104 21.12 -24.82 -12.48
C ALA A 104 19.92 -24.40 -13.34
N GLU A 105 19.76 -24.99 -14.54
CA GLU A 105 18.59 -24.75 -15.40
C GLU A 105 17.29 -25.20 -14.71
N ARG A 106 17.29 -26.38 -14.10
CA ARG A 106 16.14 -26.94 -13.38
C ARG A 106 15.69 -26.01 -12.25
N VAL A 107 16.63 -25.58 -11.41
CA VAL A 107 16.36 -24.65 -10.29
C VAL A 107 15.83 -23.32 -10.80
N ALA A 108 16.42 -22.76 -11.87
CA ALA A 108 15.94 -21.51 -12.46
C ALA A 108 14.50 -21.63 -13.01
N ARG A 109 14.16 -22.76 -13.64
CA ARG A 109 12.79 -23.02 -14.14
C ARG A 109 11.78 -23.16 -13.02
N GLU A 110 12.12 -23.84 -11.93
CA GLU A 110 11.27 -23.94 -10.74
C GLU A 110 10.98 -22.56 -10.16
N HIS A 111 12.00 -21.70 -10.06
CA HIS A 111 11.84 -20.34 -9.56
C HIS A 111 11.00 -19.45 -10.49
N ILE A 112 11.13 -19.60 -11.81
CA ILE A 112 10.24 -18.93 -12.78
C ILE A 112 8.79 -19.35 -12.55
N HIS A 113 8.55 -20.65 -12.34
CA HIS A 113 7.19 -21.16 -12.13
C HIS A 113 6.57 -20.63 -10.82
N GLU A 114 7.36 -20.57 -9.74
CA GLU A 114 6.95 -19.95 -8.47
C GLU A 114 6.56 -18.48 -8.67
N LEU A 115 7.41 -17.70 -9.35
CA LEU A 115 7.15 -16.29 -9.65
C LEU A 115 5.91 -16.10 -10.54
N GLU A 116 5.69 -16.96 -11.53
CA GLU A 116 4.50 -16.93 -12.38
C GLU A 116 3.23 -17.22 -11.59
N SER A 117 3.27 -18.17 -10.65
CA SER A 117 2.14 -18.46 -9.77
C SER A 117 1.84 -17.28 -8.85
N GLU A 118 2.86 -16.68 -8.25
CA GLU A 118 2.72 -15.52 -7.36
C GLU A 118 2.17 -14.29 -8.13
N LEU A 119 2.62 -14.10 -9.38
CA LEU A 119 2.10 -13.08 -10.29
C LEU A 119 0.63 -13.31 -10.64
N ALA A 120 0.22 -14.56 -10.86
CA ALA A 120 -1.18 -14.90 -11.13
C ALA A 120 -2.08 -14.61 -9.92
N ASP A 121 -1.62 -14.93 -8.71
CA ASP A 121 -2.34 -14.64 -7.47
C ASP A 121 -2.45 -13.13 -7.21
N LEU A 122 -1.36 -12.38 -7.41
CA LEU A 122 -1.37 -10.92 -7.33
C LEU A 122 -2.33 -10.30 -8.36
N ARG A 123 -2.30 -10.78 -9.62
CA ARG A 123 -3.24 -10.33 -10.67
C ARG A 123 -4.69 -10.65 -10.32
N SER A 124 -4.96 -11.80 -9.70
CA SER A 124 -6.29 -12.18 -9.25
C SER A 124 -6.81 -11.24 -8.15
N LYS A 125 -5.97 -10.88 -7.18
CA LYS A 125 -6.26 -9.86 -6.16
C LYS A 125 -6.54 -8.49 -6.80
N ILE A 126 -5.76 -8.11 -7.82
CA ILE A 126 -5.95 -6.83 -8.53
C ILE A 126 -7.24 -6.80 -9.35
N ARG A 127 -7.66 -7.92 -9.96
CA ARG A 127 -8.89 -7.98 -10.78
C ARG A 127 -10.16 -7.73 -9.96
N GLN A 128 -10.10 -7.85 -8.63
CA GLN A 128 -11.17 -7.43 -7.72
C GLN A 128 -11.37 -5.90 -7.66
N HIS A 129 -10.47 -5.08 -8.22
CA HIS A 129 -10.57 -3.61 -8.21
C HIS A 129 -11.44 -2.99 -9.32
N GLY A 130 -11.83 -3.75 -10.36
CA GLY A 130 -12.73 -3.26 -11.42
C GLY A 130 -14.10 -2.78 -10.87
N PRO A 131 -14.81 -3.62 -10.10
CA PRO A 131 -16.03 -3.22 -9.39
C PRO A 131 -15.82 -2.05 -8.41
N ALA A 132 -14.62 -1.92 -7.84
CA ALA A 132 -14.28 -0.82 -6.94
C ALA A 132 -14.17 0.51 -7.70
N ALA A 133 -13.59 0.52 -8.91
CA ALA A 133 -13.50 1.73 -9.74
C ALA A 133 -14.88 2.28 -10.12
N GLU A 134 -15.82 1.41 -10.50
CA GLU A 134 -17.21 1.81 -10.79
C GLU A 134 -17.90 2.42 -9.58
N LYS A 135 -17.72 1.81 -8.40
CA LYS A 135 -18.28 2.32 -7.14
C LYS A 135 -17.68 3.66 -6.74
N ILE A 136 -16.36 3.81 -6.88
CA ILE A 136 -15.66 5.08 -6.65
C ILE A 136 -16.20 6.14 -7.61
N ASN A 137 -16.33 5.82 -8.90
CA ASN A 137 -16.84 6.75 -9.91
C ASN A 137 -18.28 7.19 -9.62
N ALA A 138 -19.16 6.29 -9.18
CA ALA A 138 -20.51 6.64 -8.78
C ALA A 138 -20.54 7.61 -7.58
N LEU A 139 -19.64 7.42 -6.61
CA LEU A 139 -19.52 8.31 -5.45
C LEU A 139 -18.92 9.67 -5.84
N VAL A 140 -17.87 9.70 -6.66
CA VAL A 140 -17.21 10.92 -7.14
C VAL A 140 -18.16 11.74 -8.00
N ALA A 141 -18.89 11.10 -8.92
CA ALA A 141 -19.95 11.72 -9.71
C ALA A 141 -20.99 12.42 -8.84
N SER A 142 -21.47 11.71 -7.81
CA SER A 142 -22.46 12.22 -6.88
C SER A 142 -21.90 13.35 -6.00
N TYR A 143 -20.60 13.29 -5.68
CA TYR A 143 -19.89 14.30 -4.89
C TYR A 143 -19.70 15.61 -5.62
N LEU A 144 -19.13 15.55 -6.82
CA LEU A 144 -18.83 16.73 -7.63
C LEU A 144 -20.12 17.27 -8.30
N GLY A 145 -21.12 16.41 -8.49
CA GLY A 145 -22.37 16.72 -9.20
C GLY A 145 -22.21 16.69 -10.73
N HIS A 146 -21.10 16.16 -11.23
CA HIS A 146 -20.79 15.99 -12.64
C HIS A 146 -19.86 14.79 -12.85
N ASN A 147 -19.92 14.16 -14.02
CA ASN A 147 -19.13 12.97 -14.37
C ASN A 147 -17.88 13.31 -15.18
N GLU A 148 -17.36 14.53 -15.04
CA GLU A 148 -16.18 14.95 -15.79
C GLU A 148 -14.93 14.17 -15.37
N LEU A 149 -14.81 13.84 -14.08
CA LEU A 149 -13.67 13.15 -13.50
C LEU A 149 -14.02 11.69 -13.21
N SER A 150 -13.16 10.77 -13.64
CA SER A 150 -13.32 9.34 -13.43
C SER A 150 -11.99 8.68 -13.08
N VAL A 151 -12.07 7.66 -12.23
CA VAL A 151 -11.00 6.78 -11.81
C VAL A 151 -11.08 5.52 -12.68
N VAL A 152 -10.06 5.29 -13.50
CA VAL A 152 -9.97 4.14 -14.41
C VAL A 152 -8.91 3.19 -13.88
N ALA A 153 -9.25 1.91 -13.68
CA ALA A 153 -8.27 0.91 -13.28
C ALA A 153 -7.35 0.58 -14.46
N VAL A 154 -6.03 0.78 -14.31
CA VAL A 154 -5.03 0.52 -15.34
C VAL A 154 -3.85 -0.21 -14.73
N GLY A 155 -3.54 -1.42 -15.23
CA GLY A 155 -2.44 -2.24 -14.74
C GLY A 155 -2.57 -2.56 -13.25
N GLU A 156 -1.59 -2.08 -12.46
CA GLU A 156 -1.52 -2.26 -11.00
C GLU A 156 -2.13 -1.09 -10.19
N GLY A 157 -2.73 -0.09 -10.87
CA GLY A 157 -3.20 1.12 -10.19
C GLY A 157 -4.42 1.77 -10.83
N TYR A 158 -4.56 3.06 -10.55
CA TYR A 158 -5.65 3.88 -11.06
C TYR A 158 -5.11 5.09 -11.81
N GLU A 159 -5.75 5.40 -12.93
CA GLU A 159 -5.57 6.63 -13.66
C GLU A 159 -6.76 7.56 -13.43
N LEU A 160 -6.49 8.86 -13.35
CA LEU A 160 -7.53 9.88 -13.34
C LEU A 160 -7.78 10.36 -14.77
N HIS A 161 -9.01 10.26 -15.22
CA HIS A 161 -9.46 10.66 -16.55
C HIS A 161 -10.45 11.82 -16.42
N ARG A 162 -10.23 12.91 -17.16
CA ARG A 162 -11.17 14.02 -17.33
C ARG A 162 -11.76 13.99 -18.74
N HIS A 163 -13.08 13.97 -18.85
CA HIS A 163 -13.81 13.79 -20.12
C HIS A 163 -13.30 12.59 -20.95
N GLY A 164 -12.98 11.48 -20.28
CA GLY A 164 -12.47 10.26 -20.91
C GLY A 164 -11.03 10.33 -21.42
N SER A 165 -10.30 11.40 -21.09
CA SER A 165 -8.87 11.54 -21.40
C SER A 165 -8.05 11.61 -20.12
N LEU A 166 -6.84 11.05 -20.12
CA LEU A 166 -5.92 11.13 -18.98
C LEU A 166 -5.73 12.59 -18.54
N VAL A 167 -5.92 12.85 -17.23
CA VAL A 167 -5.71 14.18 -16.64
C VAL A 167 -4.24 14.56 -16.80
N LYS A 168 -4.01 15.76 -17.35
CA LYS A 168 -2.68 16.38 -17.42
C LYS A 168 -2.60 17.46 -16.34
N GLY A 169 -1.68 17.30 -15.39
CA GLY A 169 -1.52 18.19 -14.24
C GLY A 169 -2.25 17.69 -12.99
N GLU A 170 -2.20 18.46 -11.91
CA GLU A 170 -2.84 18.10 -10.65
C GLU A 170 -4.34 18.42 -10.66
N PRO A 171 -5.20 17.55 -10.09
CA PRO A 171 -6.59 17.90 -9.81
C PRO A 171 -6.67 19.07 -8.83
N SER A 172 -7.82 19.75 -8.81
CA SER A 172 -8.08 20.73 -7.76
C SER A 172 -8.08 20.07 -6.37
N GLU A 173 -7.78 20.83 -5.31
CA GLU A 173 -7.84 20.33 -3.94
C GLU A 173 -9.22 19.73 -3.60
N GLY A 174 -10.29 20.27 -4.19
CA GLY A 174 -11.62 19.73 -4.03
C GLY A 174 -11.81 18.36 -4.66
N GLU A 175 -11.26 18.15 -5.85
CA GLU A 175 -11.28 16.86 -6.54
C GLU A 175 -10.39 15.83 -5.84
N LYS A 176 -9.20 16.24 -5.35
CA LYS A 176 -8.32 15.39 -4.55
C LYS A 176 -9.04 14.87 -3.31
N THR A 177 -9.67 15.78 -2.56
CA THR A 177 -10.44 15.44 -1.34
C THR A 177 -11.63 14.54 -1.65
N ALA A 178 -12.37 14.83 -2.73
CA ALA A 178 -13.49 14.02 -3.18
C ALA A 178 -13.07 12.58 -3.49
N ILE A 179 -12.02 12.41 -4.29
CA ILE A 179 -11.48 11.10 -4.65
C ILE A 179 -10.99 10.37 -3.39
N ALA A 180 -10.26 11.04 -2.51
CA ALA A 180 -9.74 10.45 -1.28
C ALA A 180 -10.86 9.91 -0.38
N ILE A 181 -11.92 10.71 -0.13
CA ILE A 181 -13.08 10.27 0.66
C ILE A 181 -13.79 9.10 -0.03
N CYS A 182 -14.06 9.21 -1.33
CA CYS A 182 -14.81 8.17 -2.05
C CYS A 182 -14.03 6.85 -2.10
N TYR A 183 -12.71 6.92 -2.28
CA TYR A 183 -11.81 5.78 -2.22
C TYR A 183 -11.80 5.15 -0.82
N PHE A 184 -11.60 5.97 0.21
CA PHE A 184 -11.63 5.53 1.60
C PHE A 184 -12.95 4.81 1.95
N LEU A 185 -14.10 5.41 1.64
CA LEU A 185 -15.40 4.80 1.91
C LEU A 185 -15.59 3.49 1.14
N SER A 186 -15.07 3.41 -0.09
CA SER A 186 -15.16 2.19 -0.90
C SER A 186 -14.26 1.07 -0.36
N SER A 187 -13.11 1.40 0.23
CA SER A 187 -12.17 0.42 0.78
C SER A 187 -12.63 -0.18 2.11
N LEU A 188 -13.53 0.47 2.84
CA LEU A 188 -14.13 -0.06 4.08
C LEU A 188 -15.00 -1.31 3.84
N GLU A 189 -15.56 -1.45 2.63
CA GLU A 189 -16.39 -2.58 2.23
C GLU A 189 -15.63 -3.58 1.34
N ALA A 190 -14.33 -3.37 1.14
CA ALA A 190 -13.48 -4.29 0.38
C ALA A 190 -13.02 -5.48 1.25
N GLU A 191 -12.63 -6.57 0.60
CA GLU A 191 -11.98 -7.73 1.24
C GLU A 191 -12.84 -8.40 2.34
N ASP A 192 -14.16 -8.55 2.10
CA ASP A 192 -15.13 -9.17 3.04
C ASP A 192 -15.20 -8.52 4.44
N ARG A 193 -14.65 -7.30 4.59
CA ARG A 193 -14.79 -6.52 5.82
C ARG A 193 -16.25 -6.13 6.03
N LYS A 194 -16.75 -6.40 7.24
CA LYS A 194 -18.09 -5.98 7.66
C LYS A 194 -17.97 -4.67 8.40
N LEU A 195 -18.62 -3.63 7.89
CA LEU A 195 -18.59 -2.28 8.46
C LEU A 195 -18.87 -2.27 9.98
N LYS A 196 -19.83 -3.06 10.44
CA LYS A 196 -20.23 -3.20 11.86
C LYS A 196 -19.13 -3.68 12.81
N ASP A 197 -18.05 -4.25 12.28
CA ASP A 197 -16.92 -4.75 13.06
C ASP A 197 -15.75 -3.75 13.04
N LEU A 198 -15.90 -2.59 12.36
CA LEU A 198 -14.85 -1.59 12.17
C LEU A 198 -14.99 -0.39 13.10
N ILE A 199 -13.84 0.10 13.59
CA ILE A 199 -13.69 1.43 14.18
C ILE A 199 -13.10 2.33 13.09
N VAL A 200 -13.81 3.39 12.73
CA VAL A 200 -13.45 4.28 11.62
C VAL A 200 -13.07 5.64 12.17
N VAL A 201 -11.84 6.07 11.89
CA VAL A 201 -11.35 7.42 12.25
C VAL A 201 -11.25 8.23 10.96
N VAL A 202 -11.89 9.40 10.95
CA VAL A 202 -11.83 10.35 9.84
C VAL A 202 -11.20 11.63 10.37
N ASP A 203 -9.96 11.87 9.98
CA ASP A 203 -9.22 13.08 10.35
C ASP A 203 -9.41 14.16 9.30
N ASP A 204 -9.90 15.30 9.75
CA ASP A 204 -10.23 16.51 9.00
C ASP A 204 -10.76 16.22 7.58
N PRO A 205 -12.00 15.71 7.46
CA PRO A 205 -12.54 15.27 6.17
C PRO A 205 -12.61 16.38 5.13
N VAL A 206 -12.44 17.63 5.54
CA VAL A 206 -12.55 18.77 4.66
C VAL A 206 -11.45 19.79 4.93
N SER A 207 -10.50 19.87 4.00
CA SER A 207 -9.56 20.98 3.87
C SER A 207 -9.94 21.86 2.67
N SER A 208 -10.12 23.16 2.90
CA SER A 208 -10.21 24.16 1.81
C SER A 208 -11.29 23.93 0.73
N LEU A 209 -12.39 23.25 1.09
CA LEU A 209 -13.53 23.03 0.18
C LEU A 209 -14.52 24.19 0.19
N ASP A 210 -15.27 24.32 -0.91
CA ASP A 210 -16.49 25.11 -0.91
C ASP A 210 -17.58 24.49 0.00
N THR A 211 -18.57 25.30 0.37
CA THR A 211 -19.66 24.88 1.28
C THR A 211 -20.47 23.71 0.73
N LYS A 212 -20.59 23.56 -0.60
CA LYS A 212 -21.37 22.49 -1.23
C LYS A 212 -20.66 21.14 -1.06
N ALA A 213 -19.39 21.07 -1.43
CA ALA A 213 -18.55 19.89 -1.31
C ALA A 213 -18.41 19.46 0.16
N MET A 214 -18.22 20.42 1.06
CA MET A 214 -18.22 20.20 2.52
C MET A 214 -19.50 19.52 3.02
N ASN A 215 -20.67 20.05 2.65
CA ASN A 215 -21.95 19.48 3.06
C ASN A 215 -22.14 18.05 2.55
N TYR A 216 -21.70 17.80 1.31
CA TYR A 216 -21.78 16.48 0.71
C TYR A 216 -20.82 15.49 1.40
N ALA A 217 -19.58 15.89 1.69
CA ALA A 217 -18.62 15.09 2.46
C ALA A 217 -19.20 14.67 3.83
N CYS A 218 -19.76 15.64 4.57
CA CYS A 218 -20.39 15.36 5.87
C CYS A 218 -21.57 14.39 5.74
N SER A 219 -22.38 14.54 4.69
CA SER A 219 -23.51 13.64 4.41
C SER A 219 -23.04 12.22 4.07
N LEU A 220 -22.00 12.07 3.24
CA LEU A 220 -21.41 10.77 2.90
C LEU A 220 -20.89 10.06 4.15
N ILE A 221 -20.07 10.74 4.95
CA ILE A 221 -19.49 10.21 6.20
C ILE A 221 -20.61 9.72 7.10
N ARG A 222 -21.61 10.57 7.36
CA ARG A 222 -22.75 10.20 8.22
C ARG A 222 -23.51 8.99 7.70
N ASN A 223 -23.88 8.97 6.42
CA ASN A 223 -24.77 7.95 5.89
C ASN A 223 -24.04 6.61 5.72
N ARG A 224 -22.80 6.63 5.20
CA ARG A 224 -22.03 5.41 4.91
C ARG A 224 -21.39 4.79 6.14
N LEU A 225 -21.02 5.60 7.14
CA LEU A 225 -20.41 5.09 8.37
C LEU A 225 -21.41 4.82 9.50
N SER A 226 -22.71 5.07 9.29
CA SER A 226 -23.75 4.86 10.31
C SER A 226 -23.82 3.42 10.85
N GLY A 227 -23.41 2.44 10.04
CA GLY A 227 -23.38 1.03 10.41
C GLY A 227 -22.05 0.55 11.00
N ALA A 228 -21.07 1.44 11.23
CA ALA A 228 -19.80 1.06 11.83
C ALA A 228 -19.91 0.80 13.34
N SER A 229 -18.97 0.03 13.90
CA SER A 229 -18.91 -0.23 15.35
C SER A 229 -18.71 1.08 16.12
N GLN A 230 -17.80 1.93 15.62
CA GLN A 230 -17.53 3.26 16.17
C GLN A 230 -17.02 4.17 15.06
N VAL A 231 -17.44 5.43 15.09
CA VAL A 231 -16.94 6.47 14.18
C VAL A 231 -16.37 7.61 15.01
N ILE A 232 -15.14 8.01 14.72
CA ILE A 232 -14.48 9.18 15.31
C ILE A 232 -14.18 10.15 14.19
N VAL A 233 -14.76 11.35 14.24
CA VAL A 233 -14.46 12.41 13.27
C VAL A 233 -13.75 13.55 13.98
N LEU A 234 -12.60 13.93 13.46
CA LEU A 234 -11.82 15.07 13.90
C LEU A 234 -11.96 16.16 12.85
N THR A 235 -12.13 17.41 13.28
CA THR A 235 -12.13 18.54 12.35
C THR A 235 -11.79 19.82 13.08
N HIS A 236 -11.09 20.71 12.38
CA HIS A 236 -10.89 22.09 12.82
C HIS A 236 -11.96 23.04 12.24
N ASN A 237 -12.79 22.56 11.31
CA ASN A 237 -13.77 23.36 10.61
C ASN A 237 -15.10 23.44 11.37
N HIS A 238 -15.50 24.65 11.77
CA HIS A 238 -16.73 24.87 12.54
C HIS A 238 -18.02 24.48 11.79
N HIS A 239 -18.04 24.66 10.47
CA HIS A 239 -19.19 24.30 9.63
C HIS A 239 -19.33 22.78 9.54
N CYS A 240 -18.23 22.06 9.29
CA CYS A 240 -18.18 20.59 9.32
C CYS A 240 -18.67 20.05 10.67
N MET A 241 -18.13 20.61 11.77
CA MET A 241 -18.54 20.26 13.12
C MET A 241 -20.04 20.44 13.32
N ASN A 242 -20.61 21.57 12.91
CA ASN A 242 -22.04 21.84 13.07
C ASN A 242 -22.92 20.89 12.24
N GLU A 243 -22.53 20.58 11.00
CA GLU A 243 -23.27 19.63 10.16
C GLU A 243 -23.29 18.21 10.74
N LEU A 244 -22.16 17.74 11.26
CA LEU A 244 -22.09 16.43 11.93
C LEU A 244 -22.79 16.44 13.30
N LYS A 245 -22.60 17.50 14.09
CA LYS A 245 -23.23 17.71 15.40
C LYS A 245 -24.75 17.59 15.30
N LYS A 246 -25.39 18.20 14.30
CA LYS A 246 -26.85 18.13 14.11
C LYS A 246 -27.38 16.70 14.11
N ALA A 247 -26.66 15.78 13.46
CA ALA A 247 -27.05 14.38 13.39
C ALA A 247 -26.84 13.62 14.70
N TRP A 248 -25.83 13.99 15.48
CA TRP A 248 -25.45 13.29 16.72
C TRP A 248 -25.96 13.96 18.00
N LYS A 249 -26.57 15.15 17.91
CA LYS A 249 -27.08 15.93 19.04
C LYS A 249 -28.04 15.11 19.90
N GLY A 250 -28.98 14.40 19.26
CA GLY A 250 -29.92 13.50 19.94
C GLY A 250 -29.24 12.32 20.63
N ALA A 251 -28.28 11.67 19.95
CA ALA A 251 -27.51 10.54 20.49
C ALA A 251 -26.54 10.94 21.61
N SER A 252 -26.21 12.23 21.74
CA SER A 252 -25.35 12.76 22.79
C SER A 252 -26.08 13.08 24.11
N ARG A 253 -27.41 12.96 24.14
CA ARG A 253 -28.26 13.24 25.31
C ARG A 253 -28.73 11.93 25.97
N GLY A 254 -28.90 11.94 27.30
CA GLY A 254 -29.38 10.81 28.10
C GLY A 254 -28.33 10.22 29.06
N ASP A 255 -28.74 9.27 29.91
CA ASP A 255 -27.89 8.61 30.92
C ASP A 255 -26.80 7.71 30.30
N GLN A 256 -27.08 7.14 29.13
CA GLN A 256 -26.13 6.35 28.33
C GLN A 256 -26.05 6.93 26.91
N PRO A 257 -25.24 7.98 26.70
CA PRO A 257 -25.14 8.63 25.39
C PRO A 257 -24.42 7.73 24.39
N ALA A 258 -25.02 7.53 23.21
CA ALA A 258 -24.43 6.81 22.09
C ALA A 258 -23.40 7.65 21.31
N ALA A 259 -23.34 8.97 21.54
CA ALA A 259 -22.36 9.86 20.93
C ALA A 259 -21.73 10.79 21.97
N THR A 260 -20.45 11.13 21.80
CA THR A 260 -19.75 12.10 22.66
C THR A 260 -19.14 13.20 21.82
N LEU A 261 -19.47 14.45 22.16
CA LEU A 261 -18.91 15.64 21.52
C LEU A 261 -17.77 16.21 22.37
N LYS A 262 -16.57 16.28 21.78
CA LYS A 262 -15.35 16.74 22.44
C LYS A 262 -14.80 17.98 21.74
N PHE A 263 -13.90 18.68 22.43
CA PHE A 263 -13.17 19.83 21.91
C PHE A 263 -11.70 19.69 22.30
N ILE A 264 -10.79 20.02 21.39
CA ILE A 264 -9.36 20.09 21.68
C ILE A 264 -9.08 21.51 22.15
N ASP A 265 -8.87 21.65 23.44
CA ASP A 265 -8.60 22.92 24.10
C ASP A 265 -7.09 23.14 24.13
N VAL A 266 -6.65 24.19 23.43
CA VAL A 266 -5.24 24.55 23.29
C VAL A 266 -4.98 25.82 24.09
N ARG A 267 -4.17 25.71 25.15
CA ARG A 267 -3.88 26.83 26.05
C ARG A 267 -2.38 26.95 26.29
N ILE A 268 -1.95 28.13 26.69
CA ILE A 268 -0.60 28.38 27.23
C ILE A 268 -0.79 28.71 28.71
N PRO A 269 -0.69 27.73 29.61
CA PRO A 269 -0.87 27.96 31.03
C PRO A 269 0.17 28.96 31.56
N SER A 270 -0.27 29.91 32.38
CA SER A 270 0.57 31.01 32.89
C SER A 270 1.74 30.53 33.76
N ASP A 271 1.63 29.35 34.35
CA ASP A 271 2.62 28.70 35.21
C ASP A 271 3.74 28.02 34.43
N THR A 272 3.42 27.39 33.30
CA THR A 272 4.40 26.66 32.47
C THR A 272 4.95 27.50 31.32
N GLY A 273 4.16 28.45 30.80
CA GLY A 273 4.50 29.20 29.59
C GLY A 273 4.57 28.34 28.32
N LEU A 274 4.22 27.06 28.42
CA LEU A 274 4.30 26.09 27.32
C LEU A 274 2.91 25.84 26.74
N ARG A 275 2.83 25.69 25.42
CA ARG A 275 1.58 25.33 24.74
C ARG A 275 1.19 23.90 25.12
N THR A 276 -0.02 23.74 25.63
CA THR A 276 -0.60 22.46 26.04
C THR A 276 -1.92 22.24 25.30
N SER A 277 -2.25 20.99 24.99
CA SER A 277 -3.52 20.60 24.40
C SER A 277 -4.20 19.53 25.26
N THR A 278 -5.50 19.70 25.49
CA THR A 278 -6.30 18.73 26.25
C THR A 278 -7.62 18.46 25.56
N ILE A 279 -8.12 17.22 25.67
CA ILE A 279 -9.43 16.86 25.13
C ILE A 279 -10.47 17.08 26.23
N VAL A 280 -11.29 18.10 26.05
CA VAL A 280 -12.37 18.47 26.98
C VAL A 280 -13.73 18.16 26.36
N ARG A 281 -14.80 18.19 27.18
CA ARG A 281 -16.17 18.13 26.64
C ARG A 281 -16.44 19.37 25.80
N LEU A 282 -17.17 19.23 24.68
CA LEU A 282 -17.59 20.38 23.89
C LEU A 282 -18.37 21.36 24.79
N PRO A 283 -17.99 22.65 24.86
CA PRO A 283 -18.67 23.63 25.70
C PRO A 283 -20.18 23.66 25.46
N ASN A 284 -20.97 23.85 26.53
CA ASN A 284 -22.44 23.80 26.45
C ASN A 284 -22.98 24.76 25.37
N HIS A 285 -22.45 25.98 25.29
CA HIS A 285 -22.90 26.95 24.29
C HIS A 285 -22.66 26.53 22.83
N LEU A 286 -21.60 25.76 22.53
CA LEU A 286 -21.37 25.19 21.19
C LEU A 286 -22.16 23.90 20.95
N ARG A 287 -22.50 23.18 22.03
CA ARG A 287 -23.20 21.91 21.97
C ARG A 287 -24.71 22.10 21.80
N ASP A 288 -25.28 23.00 22.58
CA ASP A 288 -26.73 23.14 22.73
C ASP A 288 -27.33 24.09 21.69
N TYR A 289 -26.56 25.09 21.27
CA TYR A 289 -26.99 26.07 20.27
C TYR A 289 -26.44 25.77 18.87
N ASP A 290 -27.29 25.91 17.87
CA ASP A 290 -26.94 25.69 16.46
C ASP A 290 -26.55 27.00 15.75
N SER A 291 -26.83 28.14 16.38
CA SER A 291 -26.38 29.45 15.92
C SER A 291 -26.11 30.36 17.10
N GLU A 292 -25.28 31.37 16.85
CA GLU A 292 -24.98 32.41 17.83
C GLU A 292 -26.23 33.19 18.25
N TYR A 293 -27.23 33.30 17.37
CA TYR A 293 -28.51 33.93 17.70
C TYR A 293 -29.20 33.28 18.90
N HIS A 294 -29.25 31.93 18.95
CA HIS A 294 -29.87 31.22 20.06
C HIS A 294 -29.08 31.42 21.36
N PHE A 295 -27.75 31.40 21.29
CA PHE A 295 -26.89 31.66 22.44
C PHE A 295 -27.08 33.08 22.99
N LEU A 296 -27.07 34.08 22.13
CA LEU A 296 -27.28 35.48 22.53
C LEU A 296 -28.69 35.67 23.10
N PHE A 297 -29.70 35.04 22.51
CA PHE A 297 -31.06 35.09 23.01
C PHE A 297 -31.21 34.43 24.40
N GLU A 298 -30.53 33.30 24.66
CA GLU A 298 -30.47 32.74 26.01
C GLU A 298 -29.91 33.76 27.01
N LYS A 299 -28.84 34.49 26.66
CA LYS A 299 -28.30 35.53 27.54
C LYS A 299 -29.28 36.66 27.78
N VAL A 300 -30.09 37.05 26.79
CA VAL A 300 -31.17 38.04 26.96
C VAL A 300 -32.22 37.57 27.95
N ILE A 301 -32.72 36.34 27.83
CA ILE A 301 -33.77 35.84 28.74
C ILE A 301 -33.22 35.58 30.15
N THR A 302 -31.98 35.09 30.28
CA THR A 302 -31.32 34.88 31.57
C THR A 302 -31.10 36.21 32.29
N PHE A 303 -30.67 37.25 31.55
CA PHE A 303 -30.54 38.60 32.09
C PHE A 303 -31.90 39.18 32.51
N SER A 304 -32.93 39.02 31.68
CA SER A 304 -34.30 39.45 32.04
C SER A 304 -34.86 38.73 33.26
N ALA A 305 -34.49 37.45 33.48
CA ALA A 305 -34.95 36.66 34.61
C ALA A 305 -34.18 36.97 35.90
N ALA A 306 -32.92 37.41 35.80
CA ALA A 306 -32.10 37.81 36.95
C ALA A 306 -32.65 39.05 37.68
N GLY A 307 -33.37 39.92 36.96
CA GLY A 307 -33.94 41.15 37.53
C GLY A 307 -32.85 42.06 38.12
N ASP A 308 -33.02 42.45 39.38
CA ASP A 308 -32.10 43.34 40.11
C ASP A 308 -30.89 42.60 40.71
N ILE A 309 -30.79 41.28 40.52
CA ILE A 309 -29.65 40.50 40.99
C ILE A 309 -28.44 40.80 40.10
N HIS A 310 -27.26 40.95 40.71
CA HIS A 310 -26.01 41.16 39.98
C HIS A 310 -25.83 40.08 38.91
N TYR A 311 -25.78 40.51 37.65
CA TYR A 311 -25.50 39.65 36.51
C TYR A 311 -24.10 39.96 35.99
N ASP A 312 -23.20 38.99 36.07
CA ASP A 312 -21.76 39.16 35.79
C ASP A 312 -21.48 39.79 34.41
N TYR A 313 -22.40 39.66 33.45
CA TYR A 313 -22.26 40.18 32.09
C TYR A 313 -23.09 41.45 31.82
N THR A 314 -23.53 42.18 32.84
CA THR A 314 -24.42 43.35 32.68
C THR A 314 -23.87 44.37 31.69
N PHE A 315 -22.57 44.70 31.78
CA PHE A 315 -21.91 45.63 30.87
C PHE A 315 -21.79 45.11 29.42
N MET A 316 -21.93 43.81 29.18
CA MET A 316 -21.91 43.23 27.84
C MET A 316 -23.31 43.16 27.21
N MET A 317 -24.37 43.37 28.00
CA MET A 317 -25.74 43.21 27.53
C MET A 317 -26.15 44.14 26.39
N PRO A 318 -25.74 45.43 26.32
CA PRO A 318 -26.07 46.27 25.18
C PRO A 318 -25.62 45.69 23.84
N ASN A 319 -24.41 45.12 23.80
CA ASN A 319 -23.88 44.43 22.62
C ASN A 319 -24.69 43.17 22.26
N VAL A 320 -25.07 42.39 23.27
CA VAL A 320 -25.91 41.19 23.08
C VAL A 320 -27.29 41.59 22.55
N LEU A 321 -27.95 42.58 23.17
CA LEU A 321 -29.26 43.09 22.78
C LEU A 321 -29.24 43.61 21.35
N ARG A 322 -28.21 44.39 20.98
CA ARG A 322 -28.04 44.89 19.61
C ARG A 322 -28.01 43.77 18.59
N ARG A 323 -27.19 42.74 18.80
CA ARG A 323 -27.05 41.63 17.84
C ARG A 323 -28.33 40.81 17.72
N VAL A 324 -29.03 40.57 18.82
CA VAL A 324 -30.35 39.90 18.79
C VAL A 324 -31.37 40.76 18.04
N LEU A 325 -31.39 42.07 18.28
CA LEU A 325 -32.25 43.03 17.61
C LEU A 325 -31.98 43.06 16.10
N GLU A 326 -30.72 43.21 15.69
CA GLU A 326 -30.32 43.26 14.28
C GLU A 326 -30.73 42.00 13.52
N ILE A 327 -30.48 40.81 14.10
CA ILE A 327 -30.87 39.54 13.51
C ILE A 327 -32.40 39.45 13.40
N PHE A 328 -33.14 39.81 14.45
CA PHE A 328 -34.60 39.82 14.42
C PHE A 328 -35.16 40.77 13.36
N LEU A 329 -34.64 42.00 13.29
CA LEU A 329 -35.04 43.01 12.31
C LEU A 329 -34.67 42.60 10.88
N ALA A 330 -33.57 41.89 10.66
CA ALA A 330 -33.21 41.38 9.34
C ALA A 330 -34.29 40.43 8.77
N PHE A 331 -34.92 39.62 9.62
CA PHE A 331 -36.02 38.75 9.21
C PHE A 331 -37.36 39.47 9.08
N LYS A 332 -37.68 40.43 9.97
CA LYS A 332 -39.00 41.12 9.98
C LYS A 332 -39.08 42.31 9.02
N THR A 333 -37.94 42.91 8.71
CA THR A 333 -37.80 44.06 7.82
C THR A 333 -36.60 43.84 6.89
N PRO A 334 -36.74 43.00 5.85
CA PRO A 334 -35.64 42.63 4.95
C PRO A 334 -35.28 43.73 3.92
N ARG A 335 -35.56 45.01 4.25
CA ARG A 335 -35.17 46.15 3.43
C ARG A 335 -33.83 46.71 3.90
N ASP A 336 -33.08 47.30 2.97
CA ASP A 336 -31.90 48.09 3.29
C ASP A 336 -32.28 49.31 4.13
N GLY A 337 -31.52 49.58 5.18
CA GLY A 337 -31.77 50.62 6.16
C GLY A 337 -31.07 50.32 7.48
N ASN A 338 -30.83 51.37 8.28
CA ASN A 338 -30.25 51.22 9.62
C ASN A 338 -31.30 50.67 10.61
N ILE A 339 -30.91 50.45 11.87
CA ILE A 339 -31.81 49.94 12.91
C ILE A 339 -33.03 50.87 13.07
N SER A 340 -32.81 52.19 13.12
CA SER A 340 -33.87 53.21 13.21
C SER A 340 -34.92 53.13 12.11
N ASP A 341 -34.49 52.99 10.84
CA ASP A 341 -35.37 52.91 9.68
C ASP A 341 -36.29 51.67 9.78
N LYS A 342 -35.70 50.55 10.23
CA LYS A 342 -36.39 49.27 10.42
C LYS A 342 -37.38 49.33 11.58
N LEU A 343 -36.98 49.89 12.72
CA LEU A 343 -37.86 50.12 13.87
C LEU A 343 -39.01 51.06 13.52
N GLY A 344 -38.74 52.19 12.85
CA GLY A 344 -39.77 53.13 12.41
C GLY A 344 -40.77 52.50 11.46
N THR A 345 -40.32 51.58 10.59
CA THR A 345 -41.21 50.80 9.73
C THR A 345 -42.11 49.85 10.52
N LEU A 346 -41.59 49.20 11.57
CA LEU A 346 -42.38 48.32 12.43
C LEU A 346 -43.39 49.09 13.28
N CYS A 347 -43.03 50.26 13.82
CA CYS A 347 -43.95 51.13 14.55
C CYS A 347 -45.11 51.61 13.69
N LYS A 348 -44.87 51.89 12.40
CA LYS A 348 -45.95 52.23 11.45
C LYS A 348 -46.91 51.07 11.19
N ARG A 349 -46.44 49.83 11.33
CA ARG A 349 -47.22 48.61 11.06
C ARG A 349 -47.96 48.09 12.29
N ASN A 350 -47.44 48.37 13.49
CA ASN A 350 -47.98 47.88 14.74
C ASN A 350 -48.17 49.06 15.69
N SER A 351 -49.43 49.47 15.88
CA SER A 351 -49.80 50.57 16.77
C SER A 351 -49.49 50.32 18.25
N ASP A 352 -49.32 49.05 18.62
CA ASP A 352 -49.11 48.62 20.01
C ASP A 352 -47.64 48.70 20.44
N LEU A 353 -46.74 49.05 19.51
CA LEU A 353 -45.33 49.29 19.82
C LEU A 353 -45.14 50.70 20.38
N ASP A 354 -44.42 50.80 21.49
CA ASP A 354 -44.02 52.08 22.09
C ASP A 354 -42.76 52.62 21.41
N PRO A 355 -42.85 53.69 20.58
CA PRO A 355 -41.69 54.22 19.85
C PRO A 355 -40.63 54.79 20.80
N SER A 356 -41.03 55.31 21.97
CA SER A 356 -40.10 55.89 22.94
C SER A 356 -39.23 54.82 23.58
N ARG A 357 -39.80 53.66 23.93
CA ARG A 357 -39.04 52.51 24.44
C ARG A 357 -38.11 51.91 23.40
N LEU A 358 -38.51 51.88 22.15
CA LEU A 358 -37.68 51.37 21.05
C LEU A 358 -36.51 52.29 20.71
N ASN A 359 -36.73 53.61 20.74
CA ASN A 359 -35.65 54.59 20.60
C ASN A 359 -34.65 54.51 21.76
N ALA A 360 -35.11 54.26 22.98
CA ALA A 360 -34.22 54.02 24.13
C ALA A 360 -33.39 52.74 23.96
N LEU A 361 -34.01 51.64 23.49
CA LEU A 361 -33.31 50.40 23.15
C LEU A 361 -32.25 50.62 22.06
N GLU A 362 -32.60 51.33 20.98
CA GLU A 362 -31.66 51.65 19.90
C GLU A 362 -30.49 52.49 20.42
N ARG A 363 -30.79 53.58 21.15
CA ARG A 363 -29.78 54.49 21.70
C ARG A 363 -28.79 53.73 22.60
N LEU A 364 -29.31 52.93 23.53
CA LEU A 364 -28.46 52.14 24.43
C LEU A 364 -27.62 51.13 23.66
N SER A 365 -28.25 50.44 22.70
CA SER A 365 -27.57 49.47 21.85
C SER A 365 -26.45 50.13 21.06
N GLN A 366 -26.62 51.37 20.59
CA GLN A 366 -25.65 52.05 19.71
C GLN A 366 -24.50 52.70 20.47
N ILE A 367 -24.78 53.39 21.59
CA ILE A 367 -23.77 54.08 22.41
C ILE A 367 -22.80 53.08 23.06
N GLU A 368 -23.32 52.00 23.62
CA GLU A 368 -22.50 51.05 24.38
C GLU A 368 -21.83 49.97 23.50
N SER A 369 -22.12 49.97 22.19
CA SER A 369 -21.50 49.04 21.23
C SER A 369 -20.55 49.70 20.24
N HIS A 370 -20.60 51.03 20.09
CA HIS A 370 -19.63 51.82 19.36
C HIS A 370 -19.01 52.85 20.31
N SER A 371 -17.76 52.61 20.70
CA SER A 371 -16.95 53.63 21.34
C SER A 371 -16.57 54.68 20.29
N ASP A 372 -17.25 55.82 20.29
CA ASP A 372 -17.04 56.90 19.32
C ASP A 372 -15.80 57.74 19.68
N ASN A 373 -15.35 57.71 20.93
CA ASN A 373 -14.15 58.40 21.38
C ASN A 373 -13.36 57.62 22.48
N LEU A 374 -12.16 58.11 22.81
CA LEU A 374 -11.28 57.50 23.81
C LEU A 374 -11.82 57.63 25.25
N ASP A 375 -12.61 58.67 25.54
CA ASP A 375 -13.21 58.89 26.85
C ASP A 375 -14.33 57.87 27.14
N ASP A 376 -15.07 57.42 26.11
CA ASP A 376 -16.08 56.36 26.20
C ASP A 376 -15.45 55.00 26.55
N LEU A 377 -14.17 54.79 26.26
CA LEU A 377 -13.43 53.55 26.56
C LEU A 377 -12.76 53.56 27.94
N ILE A 378 -12.46 54.76 28.47
CA ILE A 378 -11.69 54.93 29.71
C ILE A 378 -12.61 55.25 30.89
N SER A 379 -13.76 55.85 30.66
CA SER A 379 -14.76 56.13 31.70
C SER A 379 -15.60 54.90 32.02
N GLN A 380 -16.07 54.81 33.27
CA GLN A 380 -17.13 53.85 33.61
C GLN A 380 -18.39 54.26 32.87
N SER A 381 -19.00 53.30 32.16
CA SER A 381 -20.27 53.53 31.48
C SER A 381 -21.27 54.17 32.45
N ALA A 382 -21.89 55.27 32.03
CA ALA A 382 -22.96 55.92 32.79
C ALA A 382 -24.25 55.08 32.79
N MET A 383 -24.26 53.94 32.09
CA MET A 383 -25.36 53.02 32.01
C MET A 383 -25.69 52.41 33.36
N THR A 384 -26.96 52.52 33.71
CA THR A 384 -27.52 51.87 34.91
C THR A 384 -27.98 50.44 34.59
N ILE A 385 -28.01 49.58 35.62
CA ILE A 385 -28.56 48.21 35.48
C ILE A 385 -30.03 48.30 35.04
N GLU A 386 -30.74 49.30 35.56
CA GLU A 386 -32.13 49.62 35.25
C GLU A 386 -32.33 49.95 33.78
N GLU A 387 -31.44 50.74 33.16
CA GLU A 387 -31.50 51.05 31.72
C GLU A 387 -31.28 49.80 30.86
N SER A 388 -30.34 48.93 31.24
CA SER A 388 -30.12 47.64 30.57
C SER A 388 -31.33 46.72 30.68
N GLN A 389 -31.93 46.62 31.86
CA GLN A 389 -33.15 45.84 32.08
C GLN A 389 -34.33 46.41 31.29
N ALA A 390 -34.49 47.73 31.26
CA ALA A 390 -35.54 48.40 30.49
C ALA A 390 -35.39 48.16 28.99
N ALA A 391 -34.16 48.20 28.46
CA ALA A 391 -33.86 47.88 27.07
C ALA A 391 -34.11 46.40 26.76
N CYS A 392 -33.70 45.49 27.63
CA CYS A 392 -33.99 44.06 27.51
C CYS A 392 -35.52 43.81 27.45
N ALA A 393 -36.26 44.42 28.36
CA ALA A 393 -37.72 44.36 28.36
C ALA A 393 -38.34 44.95 27.09
N ALA A 394 -37.79 46.06 26.57
CA ALA A 394 -38.25 46.66 25.31
C ALA A 394 -38.01 45.74 24.11
N LEU A 395 -36.87 45.04 24.06
CA LEU A 395 -36.57 44.06 23.00
C LEU A 395 -37.54 42.86 23.06
N LEU A 396 -37.76 42.31 24.25
CA LEU A 396 -38.70 41.19 24.42
C LEU A 396 -40.14 41.60 24.09
N ASP A 397 -40.53 42.82 24.44
CA ASP A 397 -41.84 43.38 24.11
C ASP A 397 -42.01 43.61 22.60
N LEU A 398 -40.97 44.14 21.93
CA LEU A 398 -40.91 44.24 20.47
C LEU A 398 -41.13 42.87 19.82
N MET A 399 -40.37 41.85 20.25
CA MET A 399 -40.49 40.50 19.70
C MET A 399 -41.88 39.92 19.95
N ARG A 400 -42.45 40.13 21.15
CA ARG A 400 -43.79 39.65 21.52
C ARG A 400 -44.89 40.28 20.65
N THR A 401 -44.80 41.57 20.40
CA THR A 401 -45.82 42.32 19.64
C THR A 401 -45.72 42.05 18.14
N VAL A 402 -44.51 41.93 17.61
CA VAL A 402 -44.29 41.69 16.17
C VAL A 402 -44.41 40.22 15.79
N ASP A 403 -43.96 39.29 16.64
CA ASP A 403 -44.05 37.85 16.40
C ASP A 403 -44.12 37.04 17.73
N PRO A 404 -45.33 36.90 18.30
CA PRO A 404 -45.50 36.20 19.57
C PRO A 404 -45.17 34.70 19.48
N HIS A 405 -45.37 34.08 18.32
CA HIS A 405 -45.07 32.66 18.12
C HIS A 405 -43.55 32.41 18.12
N HIS A 406 -42.78 33.24 17.40
CA HIS A 406 -41.32 33.16 17.41
C HIS A 406 -40.76 33.33 18.82
N LEU A 407 -41.25 34.31 19.59
CA LEU A 407 -40.79 34.51 20.97
C LEU A 407 -41.08 33.30 21.85
N ALA A 408 -42.26 32.68 21.71
CA ALA A 408 -42.63 31.49 22.48
C ALA A 408 -41.73 30.30 22.14
N ASP A 409 -41.47 30.05 20.86
CA ASP A 409 -40.59 28.96 20.41
C ASP A 409 -39.13 29.19 20.84
N MET A 410 -38.63 30.42 20.73
CA MET A 410 -37.29 30.80 21.20
C MET A 410 -37.14 30.59 22.71
N ARG A 411 -38.14 30.98 23.51
CA ARG A 411 -38.16 30.72 24.95
C ARG A 411 -38.16 29.23 25.26
N LYS A 412 -38.93 28.42 24.51
CA LYS A 412 -38.94 26.96 24.69
C LYS A 412 -37.60 26.32 24.33
N HIS A 413 -36.93 26.82 23.28
CA HIS A 413 -35.66 26.27 22.81
C HIS A 413 -34.45 26.71 23.64
N CYS A 414 -34.49 27.94 24.15
CA CYS A 414 -33.38 28.57 24.88
C CYS A 414 -33.59 28.60 26.40
N ALA A 415 -34.70 28.05 26.92
CA ALA A 415 -34.94 27.98 28.36
C ALA A 415 -33.78 27.29 29.09
N PRO A 416 -33.32 27.84 30.23
CA PRO A 416 -32.22 27.29 31.01
C PRO A 416 -32.48 25.88 31.55
#